data_AF-A0A966EFG1-F1
#
_entry.id   AF-A0A966EFG1-F1
#
_cell.length_a   1.000
_cell.length_b   1.000
_cell.length_c   1.000
_cell.angle_alpha   90.00
_cell.angle_beta   90.00
_cell.angle_gamma   90.00
#
_symmetry.space_group_name_H-M   'P 1'
#
loop_
_entity.id
_entity.type
_entity.pdbx_description
1 polymer ?
#
loop_
_entity_poly.entity_id
_entity_poly.type
_entity_poly.pdbx_seq_one_letter_code
_entity_poly.pdbx_strand_id
1 'polypeptide(L)'
;MSAVKSAGLSVTELEQRLGCRLPERSADGQARSAALMADSWDDRTPTSLVAYTSAGSVAIIANREVGEDLVTRQGETLKCTLLIPRVDDASQPGAIADAAGGSGEGGSTRSIYAALAGVSGYLGQFTVKGRVGGEVVDIAPSLLTAHKPFDIVLDLGEPAQLECEMLPPGYFAPGTDGEALERALAEIPELVGEFDKPRYFNYNPDICAHGASGIRACTRCIDACPTLAISSAGECIEVNPYLCQGGGSCATACPSGAISYAFPLAGDLLASLRRVLADYYQSGGLAAQVLVYDGDSGREWLRQHAESLPENIIPCEVEEIGALGMDVWLCALAYGAVAVTMLCMPGTPPSVRRELEEQRLFAAAILQGMGHDPDGIRLREASDEAALMSALGEASTGQALEAATFQPQNEKRTNIRLAVEHLYEQAPAPAETAPLPAGAPFGELLVNDKTCTLCMACVSVCPASALSDGGSEPKLNFIEWNCVQCGLCESACPEDAIQRHTRFVYDPRLRRATRVLNEDKPFHCVSCGKPFATTRVIESMREKLSGHWMFQKPEAVKRLEMCEDCRVKDMFKDGGGLLDAHDDA
;
A
#
# COMPACT_ATOMS: atom_id res chain seq x y z
N MET A 1 5.56 -16.94 -29.23
CA MET A 1 4.16 -16.96 -29.72
C MET A 1 3.98 -15.72 -30.57
N SER A 2 3.45 -15.87 -31.78
CA SER A 2 3.29 -14.77 -32.74
C SER A 2 2.32 -13.74 -32.16
N ALA A 3 2.79 -12.53 -31.88
CA ALA A 3 1.93 -11.41 -31.53
C ALA A 3 1.02 -11.15 -32.73
N VAL A 4 -0.27 -11.46 -32.59
CA VAL A 4 -1.29 -10.94 -33.47
C VAL A 4 -1.22 -9.42 -33.27
N LYS A 5 -0.74 -8.67 -34.27
CA LYS A 5 -0.91 -7.21 -34.27
C LYS A 5 -2.41 -6.98 -34.13
N SER A 6 -2.84 -6.43 -33.00
CA SER A 6 -4.19 -5.88 -32.90
C SER A 6 -4.36 -4.90 -34.06
N ALA A 7 -5.50 -5.00 -34.76
CA ALA A 7 -5.85 -3.97 -35.73
C ALA A 7 -5.92 -2.65 -34.95
N GLY A 8 -5.20 -1.63 -35.40
CA GLY A 8 -5.24 -0.31 -34.76
C GLY A 8 -6.68 0.22 -34.70
N LEU A 9 -6.95 1.08 -33.72
CA LEU A 9 -8.25 1.70 -33.53
C LEU A 9 -8.55 2.67 -34.69
N SER A 10 -9.81 2.70 -35.11
CA SER A 10 -10.35 3.79 -35.92
C SER A 10 -10.47 5.08 -35.10
N VAL A 11 -10.61 6.22 -35.79
CA VAL A 11 -10.83 7.52 -35.15
C VAL A 11 -12.05 7.50 -34.22
N THR A 12 -13.15 6.87 -34.67
CA THR A 12 -14.38 6.77 -33.87
C THR A 12 -14.19 5.92 -32.62
N GLU A 13 -13.42 4.83 -32.69
CA GLU A 13 -13.11 4.00 -31.51
C GLU A 13 -12.21 4.76 -30.52
N LEU A 14 -11.26 5.56 -31.01
CA LEU A 14 -10.45 6.43 -30.15
C LEU A 14 -11.30 7.51 -29.46
N GLU A 15 -12.20 8.17 -30.19
CA GLU A 15 -13.12 9.16 -29.63
C GLU A 15 -14.06 8.56 -28.58
N GLN A 16 -14.55 7.35 -28.82
CA GLN A 16 -15.35 6.60 -27.84
C GLN A 16 -14.55 6.26 -26.59
N ARG A 17 -13.29 5.81 -26.76
CA ARG A 17 -12.41 5.49 -25.63
C ARG A 17 -12.12 6.72 -24.76
N LEU A 18 -11.79 7.85 -25.38
CA LEU A 18 -11.45 9.08 -24.66
C LEU A 18 -12.70 9.85 -24.18
N GLY A 19 -13.89 9.50 -24.67
CA GLY A 19 -15.12 10.27 -24.45
C GLY A 19 -15.13 11.65 -25.12
N CYS A 20 -14.14 11.95 -25.95
CA CYS A 20 -13.96 13.26 -26.60
C CYS A 20 -13.07 13.16 -27.85
N ARG A 21 -13.09 14.21 -28.67
CA ARG A 21 -12.15 14.39 -29.78
C ARG A 21 -11.05 15.35 -29.35
N LEU A 22 -9.80 14.93 -29.48
CA LEU A 22 -8.65 15.79 -29.25
C LEU A 22 -8.22 16.53 -30.53
N PRO A 23 -7.66 17.74 -30.41
CA PRO A 23 -7.21 18.52 -31.56
C PRO A 23 -5.96 17.92 -32.23
N GLU A 24 -5.85 18.09 -33.55
CA GLU A 24 -4.73 17.62 -34.39
C GLU A 24 -4.18 18.77 -35.25
N ARG A 25 -4.04 19.95 -34.65
CA ARG A 25 -3.64 21.18 -35.34
C ARG A 25 -2.12 21.28 -35.50
N SER A 26 -1.36 20.60 -34.64
CA SER A 26 0.10 20.56 -34.64
C SER A 26 0.66 19.17 -35.01
N ALA A 27 1.98 19.10 -35.23
CA ALA A 27 2.67 17.83 -35.41
C ALA A 27 2.50 16.92 -34.17
N ASP A 28 2.53 17.49 -32.97
CA ASP A 28 2.29 16.75 -31.73
C ASP A 28 0.87 16.19 -31.66
N GLY A 29 -0.14 16.96 -32.06
CA GLY A 29 -1.53 16.51 -32.06
C GLY A 29 -1.76 15.36 -33.03
N GLN A 30 -1.21 15.47 -34.24
CA GLN A 30 -1.25 14.40 -35.25
C GLN A 30 -0.50 13.15 -34.79
N ALA A 31 0.70 13.32 -34.22
CA ALA A 31 1.51 12.23 -33.70
C ALA A 31 0.84 11.52 -32.53
N ARG A 32 0.22 12.27 -31.61
CA ARG A 32 -0.57 11.73 -30.50
C ARG A 32 -1.71 10.87 -31.01
N SER A 33 -2.53 11.39 -31.92
CA SER A 33 -3.66 10.63 -32.46
C SER A 33 -3.19 9.35 -33.15
N ALA A 34 -2.13 9.43 -33.96
CA ALA A 34 -1.55 8.26 -34.61
C ALA A 34 -1.08 7.20 -33.58
N ALA A 35 -0.39 7.63 -32.52
CA ALA A 35 0.11 6.75 -31.47
C ALA A 35 -1.01 6.09 -30.65
N LEU A 36 -2.04 6.86 -30.29
CA LEU A 36 -3.18 6.34 -29.53
C LEU A 36 -4.06 5.39 -30.35
N MET A 37 -4.09 5.55 -31.68
CA MET A 37 -4.76 4.62 -32.61
C MET A 37 -3.95 3.34 -32.86
N ALA A 38 -2.61 3.42 -32.85
CA ALA A 38 -1.74 2.28 -33.13
C ALA A 38 -1.73 1.22 -32.03
N ASP A 39 -2.02 1.59 -30.78
CA ASP A 39 -1.95 0.69 -29.63
C ASP A 39 -3.32 0.38 -29.02
N SER A 40 -3.58 -0.91 -28.80
CA SER A 40 -4.70 -1.35 -27.97
C SER A 40 -4.28 -1.29 -26.50
N TRP A 41 -4.67 -0.22 -25.80
CA TRP A 41 -4.47 -0.06 -24.35
C TRP A 41 -5.17 -1.13 -23.49
N ASP A 42 -5.96 -1.99 -24.15
CA ASP A 42 -6.83 -2.98 -23.55
C ASP A 42 -6.19 -4.37 -23.43
N ASP A 43 -4.97 -4.58 -23.92
CA ASP A 43 -4.25 -5.85 -23.74
C ASP A 43 -3.74 -5.96 -22.30
N ARG A 44 -4.63 -6.41 -21.41
CA ARG A 44 -4.41 -6.52 -19.97
C ARG A 44 -4.45 -7.97 -19.55
N THR A 45 -3.50 -8.37 -18.71
CA THR A 45 -3.52 -9.68 -18.07
C THR A 45 -4.75 -9.78 -17.17
N PRO A 46 -5.62 -10.80 -17.35
CA PRO A 46 -6.79 -10.98 -16.49
C PRO A 46 -6.42 -11.25 -15.03
N THR A 47 -7.29 -10.85 -14.12
CA THR A 47 -7.22 -11.20 -12.69
C THR A 47 -8.42 -12.05 -12.28
N SER A 48 -8.37 -12.65 -11.09
CA SER A 48 -9.54 -13.31 -10.50
C SER A 48 -10.61 -12.30 -10.09
N LEU A 49 -11.85 -12.76 -9.99
CA LEU A 49 -12.99 -11.91 -9.61
C LEU A 49 -13.36 -12.11 -8.13
N VAL A 50 -13.96 -11.10 -7.53
CA VAL A 50 -14.58 -11.10 -6.21
C VAL A 50 -16.07 -10.89 -6.40
N ALA A 51 -16.85 -11.91 -6.05
CA ALA A 51 -18.31 -11.92 -6.20
C ALA A 51 -19.01 -11.39 -4.95
N TYR A 52 -20.03 -10.56 -5.16
CA TYR A 52 -21.00 -10.13 -4.15
C TYR A 52 -22.37 -10.67 -4.51
N THR A 53 -23.19 -10.94 -3.49
CA THR A 53 -24.57 -11.36 -3.67
C THR A 53 -25.45 -10.57 -2.70
N SER A 54 -26.51 -9.97 -3.22
CA SER A 54 -27.47 -9.19 -2.44
C SER A 54 -28.89 -9.62 -2.78
N ALA A 55 -29.68 -9.90 -1.75
CA ALA A 55 -31.10 -10.23 -1.84
C ALA A 55 -32.00 -9.02 -1.51
N GLY A 56 -31.42 -7.81 -1.42
CA GLY A 56 -32.13 -6.57 -1.14
C GLY A 56 -32.54 -6.39 0.33
N SER A 57 -31.85 -7.02 1.28
CA SER A 57 -32.05 -6.78 2.71
C SER A 57 -31.31 -5.52 3.17
N VAL A 58 -32.05 -4.46 3.53
CA VAL A 58 -31.49 -3.14 3.82
C VAL A 58 -31.68 -2.78 5.29
N ALA A 59 -30.60 -2.40 5.98
CA ALA A 59 -30.67 -1.73 7.27
C ALA A 59 -30.66 -0.21 7.07
N ILE A 60 -31.67 0.48 7.59
CA ILE A 60 -31.74 1.95 7.57
C ILE A 60 -31.49 2.45 8.99
N ILE A 61 -30.39 3.17 9.22
CA ILE A 61 -30.07 3.79 10.50
C ILE A 61 -30.52 5.24 10.44
N ALA A 62 -31.61 5.57 11.11
CA ALA A 62 -32.19 6.91 11.09
C ALA A 62 -33.03 7.19 12.34
N ASN A 63 -33.36 8.46 12.56
CA ASN A 63 -34.44 8.77 13.49
C ASN A 63 -35.78 8.21 12.94
N ARG A 64 -36.77 8.07 13.83
CA ARG A 64 -38.03 7.40 13.49
C ARG A 64 -38.77 8.05 12.32
N GLU A 65 -38.96 9.36 12.35
CA GLU A 65 -39.79 10.08 11.38
C GLU A 65 -39.18 10.02 9.97
N VAL A 66 -37.88 10.31 9.87
CA VAL A 66 -37.13 10.22 8.60
C VAL A 66 -37.07 8.78 8.13
N GLY A 67 -36.80 7.83 9.02
CA GLY A 67 -36.70 6.42 8.67
C GLY A 67 -37.99 5.82 8.11
N GLU A 68 -39.15 6.15 8.69
CA GLU A 68 -40.46 5.67 8.20
C GLU A 68 -40.77 6.20 6.79
N ASP A 69 -40.39 7.44 6.47
CA ASP A 69 -40.46 8.00 5.11
C ASP A 69 -39.55 7.25 4.14
N LEU A 70 -38.27 7.05 4.51
CA LEU A 70 -37.29 6.38 3.65
C LEU A 70 -37.68 4.93 3.33
N VAL A 71 -38.23 4.20 4.30
CA VAL A 71 -38.76 2.84 4.05
C VAL A 71 -39.87 2.88 3.00
N THR A 72 -40.78 3.84 3.11
CA THR A 72 -41.89 4.01 2.15
C THR A 72 -41.37 4.31 0.75
N ARG A 73 -40.33 5.14 0.64
CA ARG A 73 -39.73 5.55 -0.64
C ARG A 73 -38.97 4.44 -1.37
N GLN A 74 -38.39 3.49 -0.64
CA GLN A 74 -37.61 2.38 -1.22
C GLN A 74 -38.47 1.29 -1.90
N GLY A 75 -39.79 1.33 -1.75
CA GLY A 75 -40.72 0.42 -2.43
C GLY A 75 -40.76 -1.01 -1.87
N GLU A 76 -41.59 -1.87 -2.49
CA GLU A 76 -41.87 -3.23 -1.99
C GLU A 76 -40.81 -4.28 -2.36
N THR A 77 -39.86 -3.95 -3.25
CA THR A 77 -38.82 -4.87 -3.72
C THR A 77 -37.70 -5.08 -2.70
N LEU A 78 -37.46 -4.11 -1.83
CA LEU A 78 -36.42 -4.14 -0.80
C LEU A 78 -37.02 -4.57 0.56
N LYS A 79 -36.23 -5.31 1.34
CA LYS A 79 -36.59 -5.73 2.70
C LYS A 79 -35.92 -4.80 3.69
N CYS A 80 -36.58 -3.68 3.95
CA CYS A 80 -36.05 -2.63 4.81
C CYS A 80 -36.32 -2.92 6.29
N THR A 81 -35.28 -2.76 7.11
CA THR A 81 -35.36 -2.77 8.57
C THR A 81 -34.89 -1.41 9.08
N LEU A 82 -35.78 -0.70 9.78
CA LEU A 82 -35.46 0.60 10.37
C LEU A 82 -34.81 0.39 11.75
N LEU A 83 -33.56 0.79 11.87
CA LEU A 83 -32.80 0.83 13.11
C LEU A 83 -32.80 2.26 13.65
N ILE A 84 -33.47 2.46 14.78
CA ILE A 84 -33.62 3.74 15.46
C ILE A 84 -32.61 3.79 16.61
N PRO A 85 -31.53 4.60 16.51
CA PRO A 85 -30.54 4.70 17.55
C PRO A 85 -31.15 5.17 18.88
N ARG A 86 -30.78 4.52 19.99
CA ARG A 86 -31.04 4.99 21.36
C ARG A 86 -29.73 5.30 22.07
N VAL A 87 -29.81 6.20 23.06
CA VAL A 87 -28.74 6.36 24.05
C VAL A 87 -28.89 5.25 25.11
N ASP A 88 -27.80 4.57 25.44
CA ASP A 88 -27.75 3.62 26.56
C ASP A 88 -27.97 4.41 27.87
N ASP A 89 -29.16 4.29 28.46
CA ASP A 89 -29.49 4.90 29.75
C ASP A 89 -29.62 3.80 30.81
N ALA A 90 -28.84 3.91 31.90
CA ALA A 90 -28.85 2.97 33.03
C ALA A 90 -30.22 2.85 33.73
N SER A 91 -31.15 3.78 33.48
CA SER A 91 -32.52 3.77 34.01
C SER A 91 -33.55 3.02 33.14
N GLN A 92 -33.20 2.66 31.90
CA GLN A 92 -34.00 1.82 30.99
C GLN A 92 -33.09 0.80 30.29
N PRO A 93 -32.89 -0.41 30.84
CA PRO A 93 -31.98 -1.39 30.23
C PRO A 93 -32.37 -1.66 28.77
N GLY A 94 -31.38 -1.57 27.87
CA GLY A 94 -31.53 -1.72 26.43
C GLY A 94 -32.18 -3.04 26.05
N ALA A 95 -33.49 -3.01 25.81
CA ALA A 95 -34.21 -4.06 25.14
C ALA A 95 -34.30 -3.71 23.66
N ILE A 96 -33.97 -4.65 22.78
CA ILE A 96 -34.42 -4.63 21.37
C ILE A 96 -35.95 -4.70 21.44
N ALA A 97 -36.60 -3.54 21.43
CA ALA A 97 -38.04 -3.47 21.38
C ALA A 97 -38.45 -3.56 19.91
N ASP A 98 -38.93 -4.74 19.52
CA ASP A 98 -39.59 -4.92 18.23
C ASP A 98 -40.94 -4.20 18.28
N ALA A 99 -40.97 -2.98 17.73
CA ALA A 99 -42.24 -2.30 17.49
C ALA A 99 -42.75 -2.82 16.15
N ALA A 100 -43.52 -3.91 16.17
CA ALA A 100 -44.30 -4.30 15.01
C ALA A 100 -45.22 -3.13 14.64
N GLY A 101 -44.85 -2.38 13.60
CA GLY A 101 -45.69 -1.36 13.00
C GLY A 101 -46.98 -2.00 12.54
N GLY A 102 -48.11 -1.32 12.80
CA GLY A 102 -49.44 -1.88 12.58
C GLY A 102 -49.67 -2.39 11.16
N SER A 103 -50.53 -3.41 11.06
CA SER A 103 -51.06 -3.96 9.82
C SER A 103 -51.82 -2.89 9.02
N GLY A 104 -51.10 -2.08 8.24
CA GLY A 104 -51.62 -1.37 7.08
C GLY A 104 -51.30 -2.17 5.82
N GLU A 105 -52.21 -2.20 4.86
CA GLU A 105 -52.08 -2.95 3.61
C GLU A 105 -50.87 -2.44 2.79
N GLY A 106 -49.75 -3.15 2.86
CA GLY A 106 -48.53 -2.91 2.07
C GLY A 106 -47.24 -3.09 2.90
N GLY A 107 -46.65 -4.30 2.87
CA GLY A 107 -45.29 -4.59 3.37
C GLY A 107 -45.02 -4.42 4.88
N SER A 108 -44.62 -5.49 5.57
CA SER A 108 -44.27 -5.41 7.01
C SER A 108 -42.96 -4.64 7.24
N THR A 109 -43.04 -3.34 7.48
CA THR A 109 -41.90 -2.54 7.94
C THR A 109 -41.60 -2.87 9.40
N ARG A 110 -40.35 -3.26 9.69
CA ARG A 110 -39.90 -3.57 11.06
C ARG A 110 -39.00 -2.46 11.59
N SER A 111 -39.40 -1.90 12.73
CA SER A 111 -38.66 -0.83 13.40
C SER A 111 -38.09 -1.32 14.73
N ILE A 112 -36.80 -1.05 14.95
CA ILE A 112 -36.04 -1.55 16.10
C ILE A 112 -35.35 -0.39 16.78
N TYR A 113 -35.54 -0.31 18.08
CA TYR A 113 -34.81 0.62 18.92
C TYR A 113 -33.61 -0.08 19.54
N ALA A 114 -32.39 0.40 19.27
CA ALA A 114 -31.17 -0.19 19.78
C ALA A 114 -30.08 0.87 20.04
N ALA A 115 -29.30 0.67 21.11
CA ALA A 115 -28.04 1.37 21.28
C ALA A 115 -26.99 0.72 20.38
N LEU A 116 -26.64 1.39 19.27
CA LEU A 116 -25.71 0.83 18.28
C LEU A 116 -24.28 0.79 18.83
N ALA A 117 -23.58 -0.30 18.54
CA ALA A 117 -22.19 -0.53 18.94
C ALA A 117 -21.22 -0.49 17.74
N GLY A 118 -21.74 -0.45 16.52
CA GLY A 118 -20.96 -0.30 15.29
C GLY A 118 -21.50 -1.14 14.13
N VAL A 119 -21.02 -0.82 12.94
CA VAL A 119 -21.30 -1.56 11.71
C VAL A 119 -19.98 -2.09 11.12
N SER A 120 -20.02 -3.29 10.58
CA SER A 120 -18.89 -3.87 9.85
C SER A 120 -19.40 -4.77 8.73
N GLY A 121 -18.70 -4.81 7.61
CA GLY A 121 -19.03 -5.71 6.51
C GLY A 121 -18.90 -5.04 5.15
N TYR A 122 -19.57 -5.64 4.18
CA TYR A 122 -19.58 -5.25 2.78
C TYR A 122 -20.89 -5.74 2.15
N LEU A 123 -21.16 -5.35 0.90
CA LEU A 123 -22.35 -5.72 0.15
C LEU A 123 -22.68 -7.21 0.27
N GLY A 124 -23.88 -7.52 0.79
CA GLY A 124 -24.36 -8.89 1.03
C GLY A 124 -24.01 -9.48 2.40
N GLN A 125 -23.15 -8.83 3.19
CA GLN A 125 -22.56 -9.38 4.42
C GLN A 125 -22.31 -8.28 5.48
N PHE A 126 -23.26 -7.36 5.68
CA PHE A 126 -23.20 -6.39 6.77
C PHE A 126 -23.70 -6.97 8.09
N THR A 127 -22.91 -6.75 9.13
CA THR A 127 -23.24 -6.97 10.53
C THR A 127 -23.44 -5.63 11.22
N VAL A 128 -24.63 -5.45 11.80
CA VAL A 128 -24.96 -4.27 12.62
C VAL A 128 -25.05 -4.70 14.07
N LYS A 129 -24.15 -4.19 14.91
CA LYS A 129 -24.06 -4.57 16.32
C LYS A 129 -24.82 -3.58 17.20
N GLY A 130 -25.55 -4.09 18.18
CA GLY A 130 -26.24 -3.31 19.20
C GLY A 130 -25.92 -3.79 20.61
N ARG A 131 -26.26 -3.00 21.63
CA ARG A 131 -26.12 -3.36 23.04
C ARG A 131 -27.47 -3.81 23.61
N VAL A 132 -27.48 -4.98 24.26
CA VAL A 132 -28.64 -5.53 24.97
C VAL A 132 -28.19 -5.99 26.36
N GLY A 133 -28.75 -5.41 27.41
CA GLY A 133 -28.35 -5.74 28.79
C GLY A 133 -26.85 -5.54 29.09
N GLY A 134 -26.16 -4.67 28.33
CA GLY A 134 -24.72 -4.43 28.45
C GLY A 134 -23.83 -5.29 27.55
N GLU A 135 -24.37 -6.35 26.93
CA GLU A 135 -23.63 -7.20 25.98
C GLU A 135 -23.79 -6.69 24.54
N VAL A 136 -22.74 -6.86 23.72
CA VAL A 136 -22.77 -6.50 22.30
C VAL A 136 -23.24 -7.70 21.48
N VAL A 137 -24.36 -7.54 20.78
CA VAL A 137 -25.00 -8.59 19.99
C VAL A 137 -25.21 -8.16 18.53
N ASP A 138 -25.24 -9.12 17.61
CA ASP A 138 -25.65 -8.87 16.23
C ASP A 138 -27.18 -8.71 16.16
N ILE A 139 -27.62 -7.58 15.63
CA ILE A 139 -29.03 -7.23 15.54
C ILE A 139 -29.74 -8.14 14.53
N ALA A 140 -29.12 -8.48 13.39
CA ALA A 140 -29.78 -9.22 12.31
C ALA A 140 -30.26 -10.65 12.72
N PRO A 141 -29.39 -11.52 13.27
CA PRO A 141 -29.78 -12.85 13.74
C PRO A 141 -30.77 -12.85 14.90
N SER A 142 -30.78 -11.79 15.71
CA SER A 142 -31.69 -11.64 16.85
C SER A 142 -33.15 -11.38 16.43
N LEU A 143 -33.37 -11.11 15.13
CA LEU A 143 -34.66 -10.71 14.56
C LEU A 143 -35.24 -11.77 13.61
N LEU A 144 -34.39 -12.55 12.94
CA LEU A 144 -34.77 -13.43 11.84
C LEU A 144 -34.70 -14.90 12.30
N THR A 145 -35.71 -15.71 11.95
CA THR A 145 -35.66 -17.19 12.12
C THR A 145 -34.57 -17.86 11.27
N ALA A 146 -33.87 -17.09 10.43
CA ALA A 146 -32.69 -17.49 9.69
C ALA A 146 -31.60 -16.44 9.93
N HIS A 147 -30.45 -16.86 10.48
CA HIS A 147 -29.24 -16.06 10.72
C HIS A 147 -28.69 -15.43 9.43
N LYS A 148 -29.35 -14.41 8.87
CA LYS A 148 -28.93 -13.74 7.64
C LYS A 148 -28.42 -12.33 7.93
N PRO A 149 -27.25 -11.93 7.39
CA PRO A 149 -26.75 -10.55 7.49
C PRO A 149 -27.63 -9.59 6.71
N PHE A 150 -27.39 -8.28 6.89
CA PHE A 150 -27.92 -7.27 5.98
C PHE A 150 -27.09 -7.24 4.69
N ASP A 151 -27.74 -6.98 3.56
CA ASP A 151 -27.04 -6.84 2.29
C ASP A 151 -26.51 -5.43 2.10
N ILE A 152 -27.26 -4.42 2.56
CA ILE A 152 -27.00 -2.99 2.35
C ILE A 152 -27.28 -2.24 3.66
N VAL A 153 -26.52 -1.17 3.91
CA VAL A 153 -26.73 -0.25 5.03
C VAL A 153 -26.86 1.17 4.52
N LEU A 154 -27.93 1.86 4.90
CA LEU A 154 -28.14 3.28 4.72
C LEU A 154 -28.08 3.96 6.09
N ASP A 155 -27.03 4.73 6.35
CA ASP A 155 -26.72 5.35 7.63
C ASP A 155 -26.85 6.87 7.59
N LEU A 156 -27.88 7.38 8.25
CA LEU A 156 -28.11 8.82 8.46
C LEU A 156 -27.63 9.26 9.86
N GLY A 157 -26.84 8.43 10.54
CA GLY A 157 -26.23 8.75 11.83
C GLY A 157 -25.20 9.88 11.73
N GLU A 158 -25.13 10.70 12.78
CA GLU A 158 -24.10 11.72 12.96
C GLU A 158 -23.43 11.55 14.33
N PRO A 159 -22.16 11.07 14.40
CA PRO A 159 -21.36 10.55 13.28
C PRO A 159 -21.89 9.22 12.72
N ALA A 160 -21.45 8.88 11.51
CA ALA A 160 -21.74 7.58 10.90
C ALA A 160 -21.12 6.44 11.72
N GLN A 161 -21.72 5.25 11.64
CA GLN A 161 -21.27 4.05 12.37
C GLN A 161 -19.97 3.45 11.82
N LEU A 162 -19.63 3.74 10.56
CA LEU A 162 -18.42 3.28 9.89
C LEU A 162 -17.74 4.49 9.25
N GLU A 163 -16.49 4.73 9.65
CA GLU A 163 -15.66 5.82 9.14
C GLU A 163 -14.43 5.24 8.43
N CYS A 164 -14.38 5.45 7.11
CA CYS A 164 -13.18 5.27 6.30
C CYS A 164 -13.24 6.22 5.09
N GLU A 165 -12.10 6.47 4.46
CA GLU A 165 -12.03 7.42 3.33
C GLU A 165 -12.79 6.91 2.10
N MET A 166 -12.90 5.59 1.96
CA MET A 166 -13.64 4.92 0.89
C MET A 166 -14.52 3.82 1.50
N LEU A 167 -15.82 4.12 1.61
CA LEU A 167 -16.83 3.27 2.26
C LEU A 167 -16.99 1.93 1.53
N PRO A 168 -17.21 0.80 2.25
CA PRO A 168 -17.43 -0.50 1.62
C PRO A 168 -18.61 -0.47 0.63
N PRO A 169 -18.57 -1.26 -0.46
CA PRO A 169 -19.71 -1.39 -1.35
C PRO A 169 -20.98 -1.75 -0.56
N GLY A 170 -22.10 -1.07 -0.84
CA GLY A 170 -23.37 -1.27 -0.14
C GLY A 170 -23.50 -0.57 1.21
N TYR A 171 -22.52 0.23 1.64
CA TYR A 171 -22.63 1.13 2.79
C TYR A 171 -22.75 2.59 2.34
N PHE A 172 -23.88 3.21 2.66
CA PHE A 172 -24.16 4.60 2.32
C PHE A 172 -24.27 5.43 3.58
N ALA A 173 -23.51 6.53 3.67
CA ALA A 173 -23.55 7.43 4.83
C ALA A 173 -23.77 8.89 4.40
N PRO A 174 -24.95 9.25 3.87
CA PRO A 174 -25.24 10.61 3.44
C PRO A 174 -25.34 11.61 4.60
N GLY A 175 -25.55 11.15 5.85
CA GLY A 175 -25.74 12.04 7.00
C GLY A 175 -26.87 13.03 6.75
N THR A 176 -26.58 14.33 6.86
CA THR A 176 -27.50 15.44 6.55
C THR A 176 -27.44 15.95 5.11
N ASP A 177 -26.60 15.38 4.23
CA ASP A 177 -26.50 15.77 2.83
C ASP A 177 -27.67 15.18 2.01
N GLY A 178 -28.62 16.05 1.65
CA GLY A 178 -29.81 15.67 0.87
C GLY A 178 -29.49 15.19 -0.55
N GLU A 179 -28.47 15.74 -1.22
CA GLU A 179 -28.10 15.30 -2.57
C GLU A 179 -27.42 13.92 -2.52
N ALA A 180 -26.58 13.68 -1.51
CA ALA A 180 -26.02 12.36 -1.27
C ALA A 180 -27.10 11.33 -0.92
N LEU A 181 -28.11 11.71 -0.13
CA LEU A 181 -29.24 10.84 0.20
C LEU A 181 -30.04 10.43 -1.04
N GLU A 182 -30.42 11.39 -1.89
CA GLU A 182 -31.17 11.10 -3.11
C GLU A 182 -30.38 10.19 -4.08
N ARG A 183 -29.07 10.38 -4.19
CA ARG A 183 -28.20 9.47 -4.96
C ARG A 183 -28.18 8.06 -4.36
N ALA A 184 -28.01 7.93 -3.04
CA ALA A 184 -28.03 6.64 -2.36
C ALA A 184 -29.38 5.92 -2.56
N LEU A 185 -30.50 6.63 -2.47
CA LEU A 185 -31.83 6.05 -2.70
C LEU A 185 -32.04 5.58 -4.14
N ALA A 186 -31.43 6.25 -5.12
CA ALA A 186 -31.46 5.81 -6.52
C ALA A 186 -30.58 4.58 -6.76
N GLU A 187 -29.43 4.48 -6.09
CA GLU A 187 -28.44 3.40 -6.29
C GLU A 187 -28.81 2.10 -5.57
N ILE A 188 -29.35 2.17 -4.35
CA ILE A 188 -29.65 0.99 -3.51
C ILE A 188 -30.48 -0.09 -4.24
N PRO A 189 -31.55 0.24 -5.00
CA PRO A 189 -32.31 -0.75 -5.76
C PRO A 189 -31.49 -1.47 -6.85
N GLU A 190 -30.45 -0.83 -7.40
CA GLU A 190 -29.57 -1.42 -8.42
C GLU A 190 -28.57 -2.40 -7.84
N LEU A 191 -28.40 -2.41 -6.51
CA LEU A 191 -27.53 -3.33 -5.76
C LEU A 191 -28.22 -4.64 -5.35
N VAL A 192 -29.28 -5.06 -6.05
CA VAL A 192 -29.94 -6.37 -5.87
C VAL A 192 -29.53 -7.32 -6.99
N GLY A 193 -28.88 -8.43 -6.64
CA GLY A 193 -28.39 -9.41 -7.62
C GLY A 193 -26.99 -9.95 -7.28
N GLU A 194 -26.31 -10.40 -8.33
CA GLU A 194 -24.92 -10.87 -8.28
C GLU A 194 -24.03 -9.86 -9.00
N PHE A 195 -22.91 -9.52 -8.36
CA PHE A 195 -21.97 -8.53 -8.86
C PHE A 195 -20.57 -9.10 -8.77
N ASP A 196 -19.73 -8.79 -9.75
CA ASP A 196 -18.33 -9.15 -9.73
C ASP A 196 -17.47 -7.90 -9.86
N LYS A 197 -16.36 -7.87 -9.15
CA LYS A 197 -15.28 -6.92 -9.41
C LYS A 197 -13.94 -7.64 -9.55
N PRO A 198 -12.96 -7.04 -10.23
CA PRO A 198 -11.59 -7.54 -10.22
C PRO A 198 -11.04 -7.66 -8.80
N ARG A 199 -10.21 -8.68 -8.59
CA ARG A 199 -9.28 -8.72 -7.45
C ARG A 199 -8.08 -7.86 -7.80
N TYR A 200 -7.96 -6.72 -7.12
CA TYR A 200 -6.97 -5.69 -7.43
C TYR A 200 -5.57 -5.91 -6.82
N PHE A 201 -5.34 -6.99 -6.07
CA PHE A 201 -4.05 -7.21 -5.42
C PHE A 201 -3.57 -8.66 -5.48
N ASN A 202 -2.25 -8.80 -5.56
CA ASN A 202 -1.50 -10.02 -5.25
C ASN A 202 -0.71 -9.80 -3.97
N TYR A 203 -0.53 -10.84 -3.16
CA TYR A 203 0.26 -10.80 -1.93
C TYR A 203 1.24 -11.97 -1.86
N ASN A 204 2.52 -11.66 -1.66
CA ASN A 204 3.60 -12.60 -1.43
C ASN A 204 4.16 -12.40 -0.01
N PRO A 205 3.84 -13.30 0.95
CA PRO A 205 4.31 -13.19 2.33
C PRO A 205 5.83 -13.39 2.46
N ASP A 206 6.49 -14.12 1.55
CA ASP A 206 7.91 -14.49 1.67
C ASP A 206 8.84 -13.27 1.60
N ILE A 207 8.39 -12.19 0.96
CA ILE A 207 9.13 -10.93 0.84
C ILE A 207 8.46 -9.80 1.64
N CYS A 208 7.48 -10.12 2.48
CA CYS A 208 6.79 -9.15 3.32
C CYS A 208 7.70 -8.68 4.45
N ALA A 209 7.78 -7.35 4.63
CA ALA A 209 8.60 -6.75 5.69
C ALA A 209 7.77 -6.30 6.90
N HIS A 210 6.53 -6.80 7.03
CA HIS A 210 5.61 -6.39 8.09
C HIS A 210 6.14 -6.74 9.47
N GLY A 211 6.60 -7.99 9.65
CA GLY A 211 7.23 -8.43 10.87
C GLY A 211 8.12 -9.65 10.67
N ALA A 212 8.91 -9.95 11.70
CA ALA A 212 9.69 -11.17 11.82
C ALA A 212 10.05 -11.42 13.29
N SER A 213 10.02 -12.69 13.73
CA SER A 213 10.34 -13.08 15.12
C SER A 213 9.57 -12.30 16.19
N GLY A 214 8.27 -12.07 15.97
CA GLY A 214 7.38 -11.30 16.85
C GLY A 214 7.61 -9.78 16.85
N ILE A 215 8.54 -9.27 16.04
CA ILE A 215 8.81 -7.83 15.91
C ILE A 215 8.03 -7.29 14.71
N ARG A 216 7.17 -6.31 14.94
CA ARG A 216 6.48 -5.56 13.88
C ARG A 216 7.34 -4.36 13.46
N ALA A 217 7.47 -4.14 12.15
CA ALA A 217 8.21 -3.02 11.59
C ALA A 217 7.43 -2.25 10.52
N CYS A 218 7.18 -2.83 9.33
CA CYS A 218 6.58 -2.08 8.22
C CYS A 218 5.04 -2.11 8.26
N THR A 219 4.41 -0.94 8.33
CA THR A 219 2.94 -0.77 8.27
C THR A 219 2.45 -0.02 7.03
N ARG A 220 3.35 0.38 6.12
CA ARG A 220 3.08 1.27 4.98
C ARG A 220 1.81 0.93 4.19
N CYS A 221 1.59 -0.34 3.85
CA CYS A 221 0.39 -0.75 3.10
C CYS A 221 -0.91 -0.60 3.90
N ILE A 222 -0.86 -0.83 5.22
CA ILE A 222 -2.00 -0.64 6.13
C ILE A 222 -2.32 0.86 6.21
N ASP A 223 -1.29 1.68 6.46
CA ASP A 223 -1.44 3.13 6.65
C ASP A 223 -1.85 3.86 5.36
N ALA A 224 -1.60 3.26 4.20
CA ALA A 224 -1.97 3.81 2.89
C ALA A 224 -3.36 3.35 2.41
N CYS A 225 -4.01 2.38 3.07
CA CYS A 225 -5.24 1.77 2.56
C CYS A 225 -6.49 2.63 2.89
N PRO A 226 -7.17 3.24 1.89
CA PRO A 226 -8.32 4.11 2.16
C PRO A 226 -9.58 3.36 2.61
N THR A 227 -9.66 2.05 2.33
CA THR A 227 -10.82 1.21 2.66
C THR A 227 -10.65 0.43 3.96
N LEU A 228 -9.48 0.50 4.61
CA LEU A 228 -9.11 -0.33 5.76
C LEU A 228 -9.21 -1.84 5.49
N ALA A 229 -9.03 -2.26 4.23
CA ALA A 229 -9.06 -3.67 3.84
C ALA A 229 -7.85 -4.48 4.32
N ILE A 230 -6.81 -3.82 4.84
CA ILE A 230 -5.55 -4.46 5.22
C ILE A 230 -5.38 -4.40 6.74
N SER A 231 -5.12 -5.55 7.35
CA SER A 231 -4.88 -5.69 8.78
C SER A 231 -3.58 -6.45 9.06
N SER A 232 -3.07 -6.32 10.28
CA SER A 232 -1.93 -7.10 10.76
C SER A 232 -2.38 -8.51 11.15
N ALA A 233 -1.64 -9.52 10.68
CA ALA A 233 -1.87 -10.94 10.96
C ALA A 233 -0.54 -11.59 11.40
N GLY A 234 -0.13 -11.31 12.64
CA GLY A 234 1.16 -11.76 13.17
C GLY A 234 2.33 -11.05 12.48
N GLU A 235 3.18 -11.83 11.81
CA GLU A 235 4.36 -11.31 11.08
C GLU A 235 4.05 -10.93 9.62
N CYS A 236 2.82 -11.17 9.19
CA CYS A 236 2.31 -10.87 7.86
C CYS A 236 1.13 -9.89 7.92
N ILE A 237 0.65 -9.48 6.76
CA ILE A 237 -0.63 -8.79 6.61
C ILE A 237 -1.71 -9.77 6.16
N GLU A 238 -2.96 -9.43 6.44
CA GLU A 238 -4.13 -10.00 5.81
C GLU A 238 -4.84 -8.92 4.99
N VAL A 239 -5.36 -9.29 3.82
CA VAL A 239 -6.06 -8.36 2.93
C VAL A 239 -7.44 -8.93 2.63
N ASN A 240 -8.48 -8.21 3.04
CA ASN A 240 -9.86 -8.57 2.75
C ASN A 240 -10.23 -8.17 1.31
N PRO A 241 -10.46 -9.15 0.40
CA PRO A 241 -10.75 -8.85 -1.00
C PRO A 241 -12.13 -8.21 -1.23
N TYR A 242 -13.05 -8.34 -0.28
CA TYR A 242 -14.39 -7.76 -0.36
C TYR A 242 -14.42 -6.29 0.09
N LEU A 243 -13.46 -5.86 0.91
CA LEU A 243 -13.25 -4.45 1.29
C LEU A 243 -12.26 -3.74 0.36
N CYS A 244 -11.38 -4.48 -0.31
CA CYS A 244 -10.43 -3.91 -1.26
C CYS A 244 -11.16 -3.41 -2.51
N GLN A 245 -11.16 -2.10 -2.75
CA GLN A 245 -11.87 -1.50 -3.89
C GLN A 245 -10.95 -1.05 -5.03
N GLY A 246 -9.64 -1.29 -4.91
CA GLY A 246 -8.70 -1.03 -6.00
C GLY A 246 -7.89 0.26 -5.88
N GLY A 247 -8.02 1.06 -4.83
CA GLY A 247 -7.29 2.35 -4.71
C GLY A 247 -5.75 2.29 -4.84
N GLY A 248 -5.12 1.12 -4.85
CA GLY A 248 -3.76 0.89 -5.38
C GLY A 248 -2.59 1.39 -4.52
N SER A 249 -2.82 2.37 -3.64
CA SER A 249 -1.81 3.03 -2.80
C SER A 249 -1.00 2.05 -1.95
N CYS A 250 -1.60 0.93 -1.50
CA CYS A 250 -0.88 -0.10 -0.75
C CYS A 250 0.23 -0.80 -1.56
N ALA A 251 0.00 -1.05 -2.85
CA ALA A 251 1.01 -1.60 -3.75
C ALA A 251 2.11 -0.57 -4.02
N THR A 252 1.71 0.69 -4.23
CA THR A 252 2.62 1.82 -4.36
C THR A 252 3.45 2.05 -3.10
N ALA A 253 2.88 1.88 -1.92
CA ALA A 253 3.57 2.04 -0.64
C ALA A 253 4.53 0.89 -0.33
N CYS A 254 4.30 -0.30 -0.90
CA CYS A 254 5.07 -1.50 -0.56
C CYS A 254 6.52 -1.39 -1.07
N PRO A 255 7.54 -1.37 -0.18
CA PRO A 255 8.92 -1.18 -0.59
C PRO A 255 9.57 -2.46 -1.14
N SER A 256 9.10 -3.63 -0.69
CA SER A 256 9.57 -4.93 -1.16
C SER A 256 8.81 -5.45 -2.38
N GLY A 257 7.62 -4.91 -2.67
CA GLY A 257 6.71 -5.47 -3.66
C GLY A 257 5.93 -6.70 -3.18
N ALA A 258 5.90 -6.95 -1.86
CA ALA A 258 5.12 -8.04 -1.27
C ALA A 258 3.63 -7.94 -1.57
N ILE A 259 3.06 -6.73 -1.61
CA ILE A 259 1.73 -6.49 -2.17
C ILE A 259 1.90 -5.73 -3.49
N SER A 260 1.27 -6.23 -4.56
CA SER A 260 1.32 -5.63 -5.89
C SER A 260 -0.08 -5.42 -6.45
N TYR A 261 -0.25 -4.40 -7.30
CA TYR A 261 -1.50 -4.19 -8.02
C TYR A 261 -1.68 -5.29 -9.07
N ALA A 262 -2.87 -5.88 -9.13
CA ALA A 262 -3.13 -7.07 -9.94
C ALA A 262 -3.89 -6.76 -11.24
N PHE A 263 -4.59 -5.62 -11.33
CA PHE A 263 -5.38 -5.31 -12.52
C PHE A 263 -5.55 -3.80 -12.75
N PRO A 264 -4.97 -3.25 -13.84
CA PRO A 264 -3.97 -3.90 -14.70
C PRO A 264 -2.65 -4.14 -13.96
N LEU A 265 -1.83 -5.05 -14.48
CA LEU A 265 -0.47 -5.19 -14.01
C LEU A 265 0.36 -3.97 -14.47
N ALA A 266 1.31 -3.53 -13.64
CA ALA A 266 2.19 -2.41 -13.98
C ALA A 266 2.99 -2.66 -15.27
N GLY A 267 3.40 -3.91 -15.52
CA GLY A 267 4.09 -4.29 -16.74
C GLY A 267 3.24 -4.12 -18.00
N ASP A 268 1.94 -4.39 -17.92
CA ASP A 268 1.01 -4.24 -19.05
C ASP A 268 0.85 -2.75 -19.40
N LEU A 269 0.60 -1.92 -18.38
CA LEU A 269 0.50 -0.46 -18.54
C LEU A 269 1.79 0.12 -19.13
N LEU A 270 2.95 -0.26 -18.59
CA LEU A 270 4.25 0.21 -19.07
C LEU A 270 4.56 -0.29 -20.48
N ALA A 271 4.12 -1.47 -20.87
CA ALA A 271 4.31 -1.99 -22.22
C ALA A 271 3.51 -1.15 -23.22
N SER A 272 2.27 -0.78 -22.89
CA SER A 272 1.43 0.10 -23.70
C SER A 272 2.01 1.52 -23.76
N LEU A 273 2.37 2.11 -22.62
CA LEU A 273 3.01 3.43 -22.58
C LEU A 273 4.30 3.48 -23.42
N ARG A 274 5.15 2.45 -23.35
CA ARG A 274 6.36 2.36 -24.18
C ARG A 274 6.05 2.36 -25.67
N ARG A 275 5.01 1.63 -26.11
CA ARG A 275 4.60 1.59 -27.53
C ARG A 275 4.03 2.92 -27.98
N VAL A 276 3.12 3.50 -27.20
CA VAL A 276 2.50 4.80 -27.51
C VAL A 276 3.55 5.91 -27.61
N LEU A 277 4.48 6.00 -26.65
CA LEU A 277 5.54 7.01 -26.69
C LEU A 277 6.45 6.80 -27.90
N ALA A 278 6.83 5.55 -28.20
CA ALA A 278 7.64 5.24 -29.38
C ALA A 278 6.93 5.63 -30.69
N ASP A 279 5.63 5.34 -30.81
CA ASP A 279 4.83 5.65 -32.01
C ASP A 279 4.57 7.15 -32.14
N TYR A 280 4.46 7.89 -31.03
CA TYR A 280 4.35 9.34 -31.02
C TYR A 280 5.61 9.98 -31.64
N TYR A 281 6.80 9.59 -31.17
CA TYR A 281 8.05 10.13 -31.72
C TYR A 281 8.30 9.69 -33.16
N GLN A 282 7.97 8.44 -33.53
CA GLN A 282 8.04 7.98 -34.92
C GLN A 282 7.10 8.76 -35.86
N SER A 283 5.97 9.23 -35.33
CA SER A 283 4.98 10.03 -36.06
C SER A 283 5.31 11.52 -36.10
N GLY A 284 6.48 11.94 -35.60
CA GLY A 284 6.97 13.32 -35.67
C GLY A 284 6.63 14.21 -34.48
N GLY A 285 6.11 13.64 -33.38
CA GLY A 285 5.96 14.34 -32.12
C GLY A 285 7.32 14.73 -31.51
N LEU A 286 7.34 15.79 -30.70
CA LEU A 286 8.57 16.42 -30.24
C LEU A 286 8.80 16.37 -28.72
N ALA A 287 7.73 16.37 -27.92
CA ALA A 287 7.85 16.49 -26.46
C ALA A 287 6.64 15.89 -25.72
N ALA A 288 6.49 14.56 -25.74
CA ALA A 288 5.33 13.89 -25.15
C ALA A 288 5.24 14.13 -23.63
N GLN A 289 4.10 14.63 -23.16
CA GLN A 289 3.74 14.66 -21.74
C GLN A 289 2.66 13.63 -21.47
N VAL A 290 2.77 12.85 -20.40
CA VAL A 290 1.73 11.88 -20.02
C VAL A 290 0.81 12.51 -18.97
N LEU A 291 -0.49 12.56 -19.24
CA LEU A 291 -1.51 12.96 -18.27
C LEU A 291 -2.26 11.73 -17.79
N VAL A 292 -2.01 11.31 -16.56
CA VAL A 292 -2.66 10.16 -15.92
C VAL A 292 -3.93 10.64 -15.21
N TYR A 293 -5.04 9.96 -15.46
CA TYR A 293 -6.32 10.19 -14.79
C TYR A 293 -7.08 8.87 -14.59
N ASP A 294 -8.04 8.86 -13.67
CA ASP A 294 -8.88 7.71 -13.37
C ASP A 294 -10.37 8.06 -13.32
N GLY A 295 -11.18 7.00 -13.42
CA GLY A 295 -12.63 7.03 -13.25
C GLY A 295 -13.41 7.92 -14.24
N ASP A 296 -14.74 7.94 -14.04
CA ASP A 296 -15.65 8.76 -14.84
C ASP A 296 -15.37 10.26 -14.71
N SER A 297 -14.98 10.70 -13.51
CA SER A 297 -14.68 12.11 -13.25
C SER A 297 -13.46 12.59 -14.04
N GLY A 298 -12.41 11.76 -14.19
CA GLY A 298 -11.25 12.08 -15.00
C GLY A 298 -11.57 12.13 -16.50
N ARG A 299 -12.36 11.19 -17.01
CA ARG A 299 -12.86 11.22 -18.40
C ARG A 299 -13.68 12.47 -18.70
N GLU A 300 -14.58 12.82 -17.78
CA GLU A 300 -15.40 14.02 -17.90
C GLU A 300 -14.54 15.29 -17.87
N TRP A 301 -13.52 15.35 -17.00
CA TRP A 301 -12.56 16.45 -16.98
C TRP A 301 -11.83 16.56 -18.32
N LEU A 302 -11.32 15.46 -18.87
CA LEU A 302 -10.64 15.44 -20.17
C LEU A 302 -11.57 15.97 -21.28
N ARG A 303 -12.84 15.53 -21.30
CA ARG A 303 -13.85 15.96 -22.27
C ARG A 303 -14.12 17.46 -22.21
N GLN A 304 -14.18 18.04 -21.01
CA GLN A 304 -14.41 19.47 -20.81
C GLN A 304 -13.23 20.34 -21.31
N HIS A 305 -12.01 19.82 -21.26
CA HIS A 305 -10.79 20.57 -21.57
C HIS A 305 -10.12 20.16 -22.89
N ALA A 306 -10.73 19.26 -23.67
CA ALA A 306 -10.14 18.69 -24.88
C ALA A 306 -9.59 19.73 -25.88
N GLU A 307 -10.32 20.83 -26.09
CA GLU A 307 -9.95 21.89 -27.05
C GLU A 307 -8.78 22.76 -26.59
N SER A 308 -8.63 22.97 -25.28
CA SER A 308 -7.59 23.79 -24.65
C SER A 308 -6.36 22.98 -24.22
N LEU A 309 -6.46 21.64 -24.22
CA LEU A 309 -5.38 20.74 -23.83
C LEU A 309 -4.19 20.86 -24.81
N PRO A 310 -2.96 21.10 -24.31
CA PRO A 310 -1.76 21.06 -25.13
C PRO A 310 -1.66 19.79 -25.99
N GLU A 311 -1.25 19.95 -27.25
CA GLU A 311 -1.31 18.88 -28.24
C GLU A 311 -0.24 17.79 -28.07
N ASN A 312 0.76 18.04 -27.22
CA ASN A 312 1.79 17.07 -26.82
C ASN A 312 1.38 16.20 -25.62
N ILE A 313 0.16 16.34 -25.10
CA ILE A 313 -0.33 15.54 -23.97
C ILE A 313 -0.93 14.23 -24.45
N ILE A 314 -0.37 13.13 -23.98
CA ILE A 314 -0.86 11.77 -24.10
C ILE A 314 -1.79 11.48 -22.90
N PRO A 315 -3.12 11.46 -23.08
CA PRO A 315 -4.04 11.00 -22.04
C PRO A 315 -3.81 9.52 -21.72
N CYS A 316 -3.68 9.22 -20.44
CA CYS A 316 -3.41 7.89 -19.90
C CYS A 316 -4.45 7.54 -18.85
N GLU A 317 -5.53 6.90 -19.28
CA GLU A 317 -6.55 6.39 -18.37
C GLU A 317 -6.07 5.16 -17.62
N VAL A 318 -6.25 5.17 -16.30
CA VAL A 318 -5.94 4.05 -15.42
C VAL A 318 -7.15 3.72 -14.55
N GLU A 319 -7.15 2.52 -13.95
CA GLU A 319 -8.21 2.15 -13.00
C GLU A 319 -8.22 3.09 -11.80
N GLU A 320 -7.04 3.31 -11.20
CA GLU A 320 -6.86 4.11 -9.99
C GLU A 320 -5.46 4.72 -10.02
N ILE A 321 -5.35 6.05 -9.88
CA ILE A 321 -4.04 6.73 -9.90
C ILE A 321 -3.13 6.27 -8.76
N GLY A 322 -3.72 5.83 -7.64
CA GLY A 322 -2.99 5.33 -6.49
C GLY A 322 -2.19 4.05 -6.77
N ALA A 323 -2.48 3.33 -7.85
CA ALA A 323 -1.75 2.14 -8.27
C ALA A 323 -0.41 2.46 -8.98
N LEU A 324 -0.14 3.72 -9.29
CA LEU A 324 1.07 4.14 -9.99
C LEU A 324 2.04 4.79 -9.01
N GLY A 325 3.21 4.19 -8.85
CA GLY A 325 4.31 4.75 -8.09
C GLY A 325 5.47 5.24 -8.97
N MET A 326 6.57 5.59 -8.30
CA MET A 326 7.81 6.02 -8.97
C MET A 326 8.34 5.00 -9.98
N ASP A 327 8.02 3.72 -9.83
CA ASP A 327 8.37 2.65 -10.77
C ASP A 327 7.72 2.85 -12.14
N VAL A 328 6.49 3.37 -12.18
CA VAL A 328 5.80 3.65 -13.44
C VAL A 328 6.26 5.00 -14.01
N TRP A 329 6.34 6.03 -13.16
CA TRP A 329 6.68 7.38 -13.61
C TRP A 329 8.11 7.50 -14.15
N LEU A 330 9.09 6.92 -13.45
CA LEU A 330 10.48 6.91 -13.91
C LEU A 330 10.62 6.11 -15.21
N CYS A 331 9.89 5.00 -15.36
CA CYS A 331 9.87 4.25 -16.62
C CYS A 331 9.27 5.07 -17.76
N ALA A 332 8.17 5.82 -17.53
CA ALA A 332 7.59 6.68 -18.55
C ALA A 332 8.57 7.77 -19.01
N LEU A 333 9.31 8.39 -18.08
CA LEU A 333 10.39 9.33 -18.42
C LEU A 333 11.52 8.63 -19.20
N ALA A 334 11.95 7.43 -18.77
CA ALA A 334 12.96 6.66 -19.47
C ALA A 334 12.53 6.27 -20.90
N TYR A 335 11.23 6.03 -21.13
CA TYR A 335 10.65 5.80 -22.45
C TYR A 335 10.44 7.07 -23.29
N GLY A 336 10.89 8.23 -22.80
CA GLY A 336 10.93 9.47 -23.55
C GLY A 336 9.79 10.45 -23.23
N ALA A 337 8.95 10.20 -22.24
CA ALA A 337 8.06 11.26 -21.75
C ALA A 337 8.89 12.41 -21.14
N VAL A 338 8.55 13.66 -21.47
CA VAL A 338 9.23 14.84 -20.92
C VAL A 338 8.65 15.26 -19.57
N ALA A 339 7.41 14.85 -19.28
CA ALA A 339 6.76 14.97 -17.98
C ALA A 339 5.66 13.93 -17.81
N VAL A 340 5.37 13.57 -16.57
CA VAL A 340 4.24 12.72 -16.16
C VAL A 340 3.44 13.49 -15.10
N THR A 341 2.16 13.74 -15.37
CA THR A 341 1.26 14.47 -14.47
C THR A 341 0.13 13.55 -14.02
N MET A 342 0.03 13.33 -12.71
CA MET A 342 -1.10 12.63 -12.09
C MET A 342 -2.18 13.65 -11.71
N LEU A 343 -3.37 13.46 -12.27
CA LEU A 343 -4.54 14.29 -12.01
C LEU A 343 -5.34 13.74 -10.83
N CYS A 344 -5.31 14.43 -9.69
CA CYS A 344 -6.14 14.10 -8.53
C CYS A 344 -7.52 14.75 -8.68
N MET A 345 -8.56 13.91 -8.73
CA MET A 345 -9.94 14.37 -8.69
C MET A 345 -10.34 14.71 -7.24
N PRO A 346 -11.39 15.54 -7.03
CA PRO A 346 -11.86 15.87 -5.67
C PRO A 346 -12.22 14.64 -4.81
N GLY A 347 -12.64 13.54 -5.44
CA GLY A 347 -12.95 12.27 -4.78
C GLY A 347 -11.73 11.41 -4.41
N THR A 348 -10.51 11.78 -4.82
CA THR A 348 -9.31 10.99 -4.51
C THR A 348 -9.06 10.95 -2.98
N PRO A 349 -8.99 9.76 -2.36
CA PRO A 349 -8.82 9.63 -0.92
C PRO A 349 -7.56 10.36 -0.40
N PRO A 350 -7.61 11.06 0.76
CA PRO A 350 -6.45 11.71 1.36
C PRO A 350 -5.22 10.81 1.55
N SER A 351 -5.42 9.56 1.97
CA SER A 351 -4.34 8.57 2.14
C SER A 351 -3.64 8.23 0.81
N VAL A 352 -4.40 8.14 -0.29
CA VAL A 352 -3.87 7.93 -1.64
C VAL A 352 -3.05 9.14 -2.10
N ARG A 353 -3.59 10.36 -1.94
CA ARG A 353 -2.86 11.61 -2.27
C ARG A 353 -1.56 11.74 -1.50
N ARG A 354 -1.57 11.41 -0.21
CA ARG A 354 -0.36 11.42 0.64
C ARG A 354 0.70 10.46 0.13
N GLU A 355 0.34 9.22 -0.18
CA GLU A 355 1.31 8.24 -0.71
C GLU A 355 1.86 8.66 -2.07
N LEU A 356 1.02 9.18 -2.98
CA LEU A 356 1.47 9.69 -4.27
C LEU A 356 2.49 10.83 -4.12
N GLU A 357 2.24 11.76 -3.21
CA GLU A 357 3.18 12.85 -2.93
C GLU A 357 4.49 12.35 -2.30
N GLU A 358 4.43 11.40 -1.36
CA GLU A 358 5.63 10.77 -0.79
C GLU A 358 6.48 10.11 -1.89
N GLN A 359 5.88 9.32 -2.78
CA GLN A 359 6.60 8.71 -3.91
C GLN A 359 7.16 9.78 -4.86
N ARG A 360 6.42 10.86 -5.10
CA ARG A 360 6.86 11.95 -5.98
C ARG A 360 8.11 12.61 -5.42
N LEU A 361 8.15 12.88 -4.12
CA LEU A 361 9.31 13.45 -3.44
C LEU A 361 10.53 12.52 -3.51
N PHE A 362 10.34 11.20 -3.36
CA PHE A 362 11.43 10.24 -3.53
C PHE A 362 11.96 10.23 -4.97
N ALA A 363 11.07 10.21 -5.97
CA ALA A 363 11.46 10.21 -7.38
C ALA A 363 12.15 11.53 -7.78
N ALA A 364 11.63 12.67 -7.31
CA ALA A 364 12.20 13.99 -7.54
C ALA A 364 13.65 14.09 -7.00
N ALA A 365 13.91 13.57 -5.80
CA ALA A 365 15.27 13.53 -5.25
C ALA A 365 16.22 12.65 -6.08
N ILE A 366 15.73 11.52 -6.61
CA ILE A 366 16.49 10.65 -7.53
C ILE A 366 16.76 11.36 -8.86
N LEU A 367 15.79 12.07 -9.43
CA LEU A 367 15.98 12.84 -10.68
C LEU A 367 16.98 14.00 -10.47
N GLN A 368 16.82 14.75 -9.38
CA GLN A 368 17.68 15.87 -9.03
C GLN A 368 19.15 15.46 -8.87
N GLY A 369 19.43 14.30 -8.26
CA GLY A 369 20.80 13.81 -8.13
C GLY A 369 21.46 13.40 -9.45
N MET A 370 20.69 13.23 -10.53
CA MET A 370 21.20 13.05 -11.90
C MET A 370 21.30 14.38 -12.66
N GLY A 371 20.82 15.48 -12.09
CA GLY A 371 20.67 16.76 -12.79
C GLY A 371 19.46 16.84 -13.73
N HIS A 372 18.55 15.88 -13.67
CA HIS A 372 17.26 15.93 -14.39
C HIS A 372 16.29 16.85 -13.65
N ASP A 373 15.27 17.34 -14.36
CA ASP A 373 14.23 18.18 -13.80
C ASP A 373 13.39 17.39 -12.76
N PRO A 374 13.41 17.76 -11.46
CA PRO A 374 12.59 17.10 -10.45
C PRO A 374 11.07 17.28 -10.68
N ASP A 375 10.67 18.31 -11.45
CA ASP A 375 9.27 18.55 -11.83
C ASP A 375 8.86 17.81 -13.11
N GLY A 376 9.69 16.88 -13.60
CA GLY A 376 9.28 15.89 -14.60
C GLY A 376 8.18 14.94 -14.11
N ILE A 377 7.93 14.88 -12.79
CA ILE A 377 6.83 14.12 -12.19
C ILE A 377 5.99 15.07 -11.32
N ARG A 378 4.71 15.19 -11.65
CA ARG A 378 3.82 16.22 -11.11
C ARG A 378 2.55 15.59 -10.54
N LEU A 379 2.13 16.09 -9.39
CA LEU A 379 0.81 15.81 -8.81
C LEU A 379 0.00 17.11 -8.85
N ARG A 380 -1.21 17.08 -9.40
CA ARG A 380 -2.06 18.27 -9.57
C ARG A 380 -3.50 17.95 -9.23
N GLU A 381 -4.16 18.86 -8.53
CA GLU A 381 -5.59 18.75 -8.24
C GLU A 381 -6.40 19.31 -9.41
N ALA A 382 -7.46 18.60 -9.81
CA ALA A 382 -8.36 19.06 -10.87
C ALA A 382 -9.15 20.33 -10.48
N SER A 383 -9.27 20.60 -9.18
CA SER A 383 -9.89 21.82 -8.62
C SER A 383 -9.07 23.09 -8.86
N ASP A 384 -7.76 22.98 -9.10
CA ASP A 384 -6.88 24.12 -9.42
C ASP A 384 -6.54 24.13 -10.91
N GLU A 385 -7.55 24.43 -11.73
CA GLU A 385 -7.47 24.40 -13.19
C GLU A 385 -6.36 25.32 -13.73
N ALA A 386 -6.18 26.49 -13.13
CA ALA A 386 -5.17 27.45 -13.56
C ALA A 386 -3.75 26.90 -13.36
N ALA A 387 -3.45 26.33 -12.18
CA ALA A 387 -2.15 25.72 -11.92
C ALA A 387 -1.92 24.46 -12.78
N LEU A 388 -2.96 23.65 -12.99
CA LEU A 388 -2.90 22.47 -13.84
C LEU A 388 -2.59 22.85 -15.29
N MET A 389 -3.35 23.77 -15.88
CA MET A 389 -3.14 24.19 -17.28
C MET A 389 -1.81 24.91 -17.47
N SER A 390 -1.34 25.68 -16.48
CA SER A 390 0.01 26.24 -16.49
C SER A 390 1.07 25.14 -16.53
N ALA A 391 0.99 24.16 -15.64
CA ALA A 391 1.95 23.05 -15.60
C ALA A 391 1.93 22.22 -16.88
N LEU A 392 0.75 21.99 -17.46
CA LEU A 392 0.60 21.27 -18.73
C LEU A 392 1.15 22.06 -19.93
N GLY A 393 1.05 23.39 -19.89
CA GLY A 393 1.57 24.29 -20.92
C GLY A 393 3.08 24.55 -20.83
N GLU A 394 3.69 24.29 -19.66
CA GLU A 394 5.14 24.32 -19.50
C GLU A 394 5.77 23.16 -20.26
N ALA A 395 6.26 23.45 -21.47
CA ALA A 395 7.18 22.56 -22.17
C ALA A 395 8.38 22.34 -21.23
N SER A 396 8.51 21.13 -20.71
CA SER A 396 9.73 20.69 -20.05
C SER A 396 10.89 21.07 -20.95
N THR A 397 11.72 21.99 -20.48
CA THR A 397 12.95 22.42 -21.18
C THR A 397 14.04 21.35 -21.08
N GLY A 398 13.68 20.16 -20.60
CA GLY A 398 14.54 19.00 -20.50
C GLY A 398 15.17 18.65 -21.85
N GLN A 399 16.42 18.23 -21.78
CA GLN A 399 17.15 17.73 -22.93
C GLN A 399 16.43 16.48 -23.47
N ALA A 400 16.22 16.41 -24.78
CA ALA A 400 15.59 15.23 -25.38
C ALA A 400 16.42 13.97 -25.08
N LEU A 401 15.83 13.03 -24.34
CA LEU A 401 16.46 11.78 -23.97
C LEU A 401 16.21 10.74 -25.06
N GLU A 402 17.21 9.90 -25.34
CA GLU A 402 17.02 8.68 -26.11
C GLU A 402 16.09 7.75 -25.32
N ALA A 403 15.03 7.27 -25.96
CA ALA A 403 14.03 6.43 -25.31
C ALA A 403 14.59 5.03 -25.00
N ALA A 404 14.27 4.52 -23.81
CA ALA A 404 14.66 3.20 -23.37
C ALA A 404 13.98 2.08 -24.16
N THR A 405 14.68 0.96 -24.29
CA THR A 405 14.19 -0.22 -25.04
C THR A 405 14.01 -1.46 -24.16
N PHE A 406 14.32 -1.37 -22.85
CA PHE A 406 14.11 -2.48 -21.93
C PHE A 406 12.62 -2.86 -21.87
N GLN A 407 12.35 -4.14 -21.58
CA GLN A 407 10.99 -4.61 -21.38
C GLN A 407 10.57 -4.37 -19.92
N PRO A 408 9.39 -3.77 -19.68
CA PRO A 408 8.90 -3.59 -18.34
C PRO A 408 8.64 -4.93 -17.65
N GLN A 409 8.81 -4.95 -16.34
CA GLN A 409 8.59 -6.12 -15.50
C GLN A 409 7.38 -5.90 -14.58
N ASN A 410 6.85 -6.99 -14.01
CA ASN A 410 5.86 -6.92 -12.93
C ASN A 410 6.52 -6.85 -11.54
N GLU A 411 7.76 -6.36 -11.47
CA GLU A 411 8.52 -6.19 -10.23
C GLU A 411 8.93 -4.72 -10.07
N LYS A 412 8.34 -4.05 -9.08
CA LYS A 412 8.51 -2.62 -8.79
C LYS A 412 9.98 -2.18 -8.78
N ARG A 413 10.81 -2.85 -7.98
CA ARG A 413 12.21 -2.45 -7.79
C ARG A 413 13.00 -2.59 -9.08
N THR A 414 12.79 -3.66 -9.83
CA THR A 414 13.46 -3.87 -11.13
C THR A 414 13.11 -2.77 -12.12
N ASN A 415 11.84 -2.36 -12.23
CA ASN A 415 11.45 -1.22 -13.07
C ASN A 415 12.15 0.09 -12.66
N ILE A 416 12.16 0.42 -11.37
CA ILE A 416 12.87 1.60 -10.86
C ILE A 416 14.34 1.55 -11.25
N ARG A 417 15.00 0.40 -11.07
CA ARG A 417 16.43 0.25 -11.37
C ARG A 417 16.72 0.41 -12.86
N LEU A 418 15.94 -0.23 -13.73
CA LEU A 418 16.09 -0.11 -15.18
C LEU A 418 15.88 1.33 -15.65
N ALA A 419 14.83 1.99 -15.15
CA ALA A 419 14.56 3.38 -15.48
C ALA A 419 15.67 4.31 -15.00
N VAL A 420 16.10 4.20 -13.74
CA VAL A 420 17.16 5.06 -13.19
C VAL A 420 18.49 4.79 -13.87
N GLU A 421 18.85 3.54 -14.17
CA GLU A 421 20.09 3.22 -14.89
C GLU A 421 20.09 3.87 -16.29
N HIS A 422 18.98 3.77 -17.04
CA HIS A 422 18.84 4.42 -18.34
C HIS A 422 18.89 5.95 -18.27
N LEU A 423 18.19 6.54 -17.29
CA LEU A 423 18.20 8.00 -17.08
C LEU A 423 19.58 8.50 -16.64
N TYR A 424 20.33 7.70 -15.87
CA TYR A 424 21.66 8.05 -15.37
C TYR A 424 22.71 8.07 -16.49
N GLU A 425 22.63 7.16 -17.46
CA GLU A 425 23.51 7.15 -18.63
C GLU A 425 23.42 8.44 -19.47
N GLN A 426 22.30 9.15 -19.35
CA GLN A 426 22.00 10.41 -20.03
C GLN A 426 21.93 11.61 -19.06
N ALA A 427 22.48 11.46 -17.85
CA ALA A 427 22.42 12.45 -16.79
C ALA A 427 23.17 13.75 -17.17
N PRO A 428 22.51 14.93 -17.07
CA PRO A 428 23.17 16.22 -17.27
C PRO A 428 24.25 16.52 -16.21
N ALA A 429 24.03 16.07 -14.97
CA ALA A 429 24.96 16.25 -13.86
C ALA A 429 24.98 15.00 -12.96
N PRO A 430 25.73 13.94 -13.35
CA PRO A 430 25.71 12.66 -12.64
C PRO A 430 26.43 12.75 -11.29
N ALA A 431 25.69 12.81 -10.18
CA ALA A 431 26.25 12.58 -8.86
C ALA A 431 26.53 11.08 -8.64
N GLU A 432 27.44 10.75 -7.72
CA GLU A 432 27.65 9.35 -7.32
C GLU A 432 26.47 8.81 -6.48
N THR A 433 25.91 9.69 -5.64
CA THR A 433 24.80 9.39 -4.74
C THR A 433 23.86 10.59 -4.59
N ALA A 434 22.59 10.32 -4.28
CA ALA A 434 21.61 11.34 -3.90
C ALA A 434 21.07 11.09 -2.48
N PRO A 435 21.00 12.11 -1.60
CA PRO A 435 20.25 12.00 -0.36
C PRO A 435 18.75 11.85 -0.69
N LEU A 436 18.05 10.97 0.03
CA LEU A 436 16.60 10.80 -0.14
C LEU A 436 15.84 11.27 1.10
N PRO A 437 14.61 11.81 0.94
CA PRO A 437 13.76 12.15 2.06
C PRO A 437 13.54 10.97 3.02
N ALA A 438 13.20 11.29 4.27
CA ALA A 438 12.88 10.28 5.27
C ALA A 438 11.73 9.37 4.79
N GLY A 439 11.84 8.06 5.05
CA GLY A 439 10.86 7.06 4.62
C GLY A 439 11.12 6.45 3.23
N ALA A 440 12.10 6.96 2.48
CA ALA A 440 12.46 6.42 1.18
C ALA A 440 12.88 4.94 1.26
N PRO A 441 12.48 4.08 0.30
CA PRO A 441 12.73 2.63 0.34
C PRO A 441 14.11 2.22 -0.18
N PHE A 442 15.07 3.15 -0.18
CA PHE A 442 16.44 2.97 -0.63
C PHE A 442 17.41 3.64 0.33
N GLY A 443 18.55 3.00 0.57
CA GLY A 443 19.59 3.54 1.42
C GLY A 443 20.41 2.47 2.10
N GLU A 444 21.27 2.92 3.01
CA GLU A 444 22.19 2.06 3.74
C GLU A 444 21.81 1.90 5.21
N LEU A 445 22.60 1.08 5.89
CA LEU A 445 22.58 0.92 7.34
C LEU A 445 23.90 1.46 7.91
N LEU A 446 23.80 2.31 8.92
CA LEU A 446 24.93 2.79 9.70
C LEU A 446 25.01 1.93 10.96
N VAL A 447 26.16 1.28 11.18
CA VAL A 447 26.39 0.42 12.34
C VAL A 447 27.41 1.07 13.25
N ASN A 448 27.05 1.25 14.52
CA ASN A 448 27.95 1.72 15.53
C ASN A 448 28.93 0.61 15.88
N ASP A 449 30.15 0.78 15.40
CA ASP A 449 31.27 -0.11 15.62
C ASP A 449 31.77 -0.10 17.06
N LYS A 450 31.11 0.48 18.06
CA LYS A 450 31.47 0.38 19.49
C LYS A 450 30.43 -0.37 20.31
N THR A 451 29.16 -0.24 19.95
CA THR A 451 28.05 -0.90 20.67
C THR A 451 27.62 -2.20 20.00
N CYS A 452 27.88 -2.38 18.70
CA CYS A 452 27.56 -3.63 18.01
C CYS A 452 28.38 -4.80 18.56
N THR A 453 27.68 -5.83 19.05
CA THR A 453 28.25 -7.07 19.59
C THR A 453 28.36 -8.19 18.57
N LEU A 454 27.86 -8.00 17.33
CA LEU A 454 27.81 -9.03 16.29
C LEU A 454 27.00 -10.28 16.72
N CYS A 455 25.88 -10.08 17.43
CA CYS A 455 24.97 -11.15 17.86
C CYS A 455 24.12 -11.76 16.72
N MET A 456 24.15 -11.15 15.54
CA MET A 456 23.43 -11.57 14.33
C MET A 456 21.89 -11.57 14.39
N ALA A 457 21.28 -10.99 15.43
CA ALA A 457 19.82 -10.81 15.50
C ALA A 457 19.29 -10.07 14.25
N CYS A 458 20.00 -9.04 13.80
CA CYS A 458 19.65 -8.29 12.59
C CYS A 458 19.68 -9.12 11.29
N VAL A 459 20.55 -10.13 11.21
CA VAL A 459 20.62 -11.06 10.07
C VAL A 459 19.40 -11.98 10.11
N SER A 460 19.06 -12.52 11.29
CA SER A 460 17.92 -13.43 11.46
C SER A 460 16.56 -12.81 11.12
N VAL A 461 16.41 -11.49 11.29
CA VAL A 461 15.14 -10.79 11.02
C VAL A 461 15.10 -10.09 9.66
N CYS A 462 16.09 -10.25 8.78
CA CYS A 462 16.15 -9.51 7.51
C CYS A 462 15.40 -10.25 6.38
N PRO A 463 14.13 -9.92 6.06
CA PRO A 463 13.35 -10.65 5.05
C PRO A 463 13.95 -10.51 3.65
N ALA A 464 14.60 -9.38 3.37
CA ALA A 464 15.18 -9.10 2.06
C ALA A 464 16.56 -9.73 1.87
N SER A 465 17.12 -10.43 2.88
CA SER A 465 18.49 -10.96 2.83
C SER A 465 19.52 -9.88 2.47
N ALA A 466 19.33 -8.66 3.00
CA ALA A 466 20.26 -7.55 2.83
C ALA A 466 21.43 -7.62 3.81
N LEU A 467 21.29 -8.38 4.90
CA LEU A 467 22.31 -8.62 5.91
C LEU A 467 22.69 -10.10 5.90
N SER A 468 23.97 -10.39 6.12
CA SER A 468 24.50 -11.75 6.28
C SER A 468 25.67 -11.76 7.28
N ASP A 469 25.96 -12.93 7.86
CA ASP A 469 27.15 -13.11 8.68
C ASP A 469 28.42 -13.32 7.82
N GLY A 470 29.58 -13.44 8.47
CA GLY A 470 30.86 -13.77 7.86
C GLY A 470 31.19 -15.27 7.84
N GLY A 471 30.22 -16.15 8.08
CA GLY A 471 30.43 -17.58 8.27
C GLY A 471 31.29 -17.88 9.50
N SER A 472 32.55 -18.29 9.29
CA SER A 472 33.49 -18.57 10.39
C SER A 472 34.09 -17.31 11.02
N GLU A 473 33.99 -16.16 10.36
CA GLU A 473 34.51 -14.89 10.85
C GLU A 473 33.38 -14.03 11.41
N PRO A 474 33.58 -13.37 12.56
CA PRO A 474 32.56 -12.50 13.14
C PRO A 474 32.54 -11.17 12.36
N LYS A 475 31.75 -11.17 11.29
CA LYS A 475 31.52 -10.03 10.40
C LYS A 475 30.04 -9.85 10.14
N LEU A 476 29.62 -8.60 10.03
CA LEU A 476 28.29 -8.23 9.56
C LEU A 476 28.41 -7.69 8.14
N ASN A 477 27.88 -8.42 7.19
CA ASN A 477 27.90 -8.10 5.78
C ASN A 477 26.58 -7.47 5.34
N PHE A 478 26.64 -6.55 4.37
CA PHE A 478 25.48 -5.83 3.84
C PHE A 478 25.52 -5.69 2.32
N ILE A 479 24.37 -5.90 1.68
CA ILE A 479 24.15 -5.66 0.25
C ILE A 479 23.01 -4.63 0.11
N GLU A 480 23.37 -3.41 -0.29
CA GLU A 480 22.42 -2.27 -0.38
C GLU A 480 21.30 -2.52 -1.39
N TRP A 481 21.60 -3.24 -2.48
CA TRP A 481 20.64 -3.65 -3.50
C TRP A 481 19.39 -4.30 -2.90
N ASN A 482 19.58 -5.19 -1.93
CA ASN A 482 18.52 -5.97 -1.31
C ASN A 482 17.74 -5.15 -0.27
N CYS A 483 18.33 -4.12 0.34
CA CYS A 483 17.70 -3.39 1.42
C CYS A 483 16.44 -2.64 0.96
N VAL A 484 15.35 -2.83 1.71
CA VAL A 484 14.06 -2.15 1.50
C VAL A 484 13.75 -1.12 2.59
N GLN A 485 14.74 -0.80 3.44
CA GLN A 485 14.64 0.20 4.51
C GLN A 485 13.47 -0.01 5.49
N CYS A 486 13.09 -1.28 5.75
CA CYS A 486 11.92 -1.62 6.57
C CYS A 486 12.07 -1.40 8.08
N GLY A 487 13.29 -1.31 8.60
CA GLY A 487 13.54 -1.07 10.03
C GLY A 487 13.60 -2.30 10.94
N LEU A 488 13.36 -3.53 10.44
CA LEU A 488 13.43 -4.74 11.28
C LEU A 488 14.78 -4.91 11.98
N CYS A 489 15.89 -4.69 11.25
CA CYS A 489 17.23 -4.79 11.81
C CYS A 489 17.52 -3.74 12.90
N GLU A 490 16.95 -2.54 12.78
CA GLU A 490 17.05 -1.46 13.75
C GLU A 490 16.27 -1.84 15.01
N SER A 491 15.00 -2.26 14.88
CA SER A 491 14.16 -2.67 16.01
C SER A 491 14.63 -3.95 16.71
N ALA A 492 15.28 -4.88 16.00
CA ALA A 492 15.78 -6.13 16.57
C ALA A 492 17.16 -6.01 17.21
N CYS A 493 17.84 -4.87 17.12
CA CYS A 493 19.19 -4.71 17.66
C CYS A 493 19.13 -4.51 19.19
N PRO A 494 19.62 -5.46 20.01
CA PRO A 494 19.53 -5.34 21.47
C PRO A 494 20.49 -4.30 22.08
N GLU A 495 21.40 -3.73 21.26
CA GLU A 495 22.39 -2.74 21.68
C GLU A 495 22.17 -1.38 20.99
N ASP A 496 21.03 -1.19 20.32
CA ASP A 496 20.68 0.03 19.57
C ASP A 496 21.80 0.51 18.61
N ALA A 497 22.50 -0.44 17.99
CA ALA A 497 23.71 -0.17 17.22
C ALA A 497 23.46 0.09 15.73
N ILE A 498 22.22 -0.02 15.24
CA ILE A 498 21.89 0.06 13.81
C ILE A 498 20.96 1.26 13.58
N GLN A 499 21.31 2.11 12.61
CA GLN A 499 20.47 3.22 12.14
C GLN A 499 20.26 3.14 10.63
N ARG A 500 19.09 3.55 10.17
CA ARG A 500 18.78 3.67 8.74
C ARG A 500 19.20 5.02 8.18
N HIS A 501 19.80 5.02 6.99
CA HIS A 501 20.19 6.24 6.29
C HIS A 501 19.72 6.19 4.83
N THR A 502 18.77 7.06 4.49
CA THR A 502 18.11 7.07 3.17
C THR A 502 18.96 7.78 2.12
N ARG A 503 19.31 7.05 1.07
CA ARG A 503 20.07 7.55 -0.07
C ARG A 503 19.83 6.69 -1.31
N PHE A 504 20.18 7.21 -2.48
CA PHE A 504 20.28 6.43 -3.70
C PHE A 504 21.72 6.42 -4.20
N VAL A 505 22.27 5.24 -4.44
CA VAL A 505 23.58 5.05 -5.10
C VAL A 505 23.30 4.72 -6.56
N TYR A 506 23.83 5.50 -7.50
CA TYR A 506 23.51 5.28 -8.92
C TYR A 506 24.27 4.09 -9.51
N ASP A 507 25.57 3.93 -9.17
CA ASP A 507 26.37 2.80 -9.65
C ASP A 507 25.77 1.46 -9.16
N PRO A 508 25.26 0.60 -10.07
CA PRO A 508 24.71 -0.69 -9.68
C PRO A 508 25.75 -1.65 -9.10
N ARG A 509 27.05 -1.48 -9.41
CA ARG A 509 28.13 -2.29 -8.85
C ARG A 509 28.28 -2.03 -7.35
N LEU A 510 28.24 -0.76 -6.95
CA LEU A 510 28.31 -0.39 -5.52
C LEU A 510 27.09 -0.90 -4.75
N ARG A 511 25.89 -0.84 -5.33
CA ARG A 511 24.67 -1.36 -4.70
C ARG A 511 24.72 -2.88 -4.50
N ARG A 512 25.26 -3.61 -5.47
CA ARG A 512 25.35 -5.09 -5.46
C ARG A 512 26.56 -5.62 -4.68
N ALA A 513 27.55 -4.76 -4.42
CA ALA A 513 28.73 -5.13 -3.68
C ALA A 513 28.37 -5.49 -2.22
N THR A 514 29.00 -6.54 -1.71
CA THR A 514 28.98 -6.84 -0.28
C THR A 514 29.90 -5.88 0.45
N ARG A 515 29.38 -5.18 1.45
CA ARG A 515 30.14 -4.31 2.36
C ARG A 515 30.19 -4.93 3.74
N VAL A 516 31.34 -4.87 4.39
CA VAL A 516 31.46 -5.20 5.82
C VAL A 516 31.04 -3.96 6.62
N LEU A 517 29.93 -4.06 7.36
CA LEU A 517 29.45 -2.98 8.23
C LEU A 517 30.16 -2.96 9.58
N ASN A 518 30.56 -4.13 10.09
CA ASN A 518 31.33 -4.28 11.31
C ASN A 518 32.05 -5.64 11.33
N GLU A 519 33.19 -5.72 11.99
CA GLU A 519 33.96 -6.95 12.19
C GLU A 519 34.66 -6.94 13.56
N ASP A 520 34.88 -8.13 14.12
CA ASP A 520 35.62 -8.31 15.37
C ASP A 520 36.61 -9.48 15.24
N LYS A 521 37.44 -9.71 16.27
CA LYS A 521 38.25 -10.90 16.40
C LYS A 521 37.45 -12.01 17.08
N PRO A 522 37.56 -13.27 16.60
CA PRO A 522 36.98 -14.40 17.33
C PRO A 522 37.59 -14.50 18.72
N PHE A 523 36.74 -14.57 19.73
CA PHE A 523 37.15 -14.92 21.08
C PHE A 523 37.31 -16.44 21.17
N HIS A 524 38.51 -16.87 21.56
CA HIS A 524 38.86 -18.28 21.65
C HIS A 524 38.67 -18.75 23.08
N CYS A 525 38.05 -19.92 23.25
CA CYS A 525 37.84 -20.54 24.55
C CYS A 525 39.14 -20.65 25.33
N VAL A 526 39.17 -20.12 26.56
CA VAL A 526 40.37 -20.12 27.42
C VAL A 526 40.81 -21.53 27.87
N SER A 527 39.99 -22.55 27.61
CA SER A 527 40.26 -23.95 27.96
C SER A 527 40.73 -24.78 26.76
N CYS A 528 40.04 -24.71 25.62
CA CYS A 528 40.33 -25.55 24.45
C CYS A 528 40.78 -24.79 23.19
N GLY A 529 40.75 -23.46 23.19
CA GLY A 529 41.09 -22.63 22.04
C GLY A 529 40.05 -22.60 20.92
N LYS A 530 38.88 -23.26 21.05
CA LYS A 530 37.81 -23.20 20.03
C LYS A 530 37.25 -21.75 19.95
N PRO A 531 37.15 -21.13 18.75
CA PRO A 531 36.44 -19.86 18.59
C PRO A 531 34.94 -20.07 18.81
N PHE A 532 34.31 -19.27 19.66
CA PHE A 532 32.89 -19.48 20.01
C PHE A 532 32.06 -18.19 20.21
N ALA A 533 32.70 -17.04 20.33
CA ALA A 533 32.03 -15.75 20.50
C ALA A 533 32.88 -14.62 19.90
N THR A 534 32.37 -13.39 19.90
CA THR A 534 33.16 -12.18 19.63
C THR A 534 33.77 -11.65 20.91
N THR A 535 34.86 -10.90 20.81
CA THR A 535 35.51 -10.30 21.99
C THR A 535 34.52 -9.40 22.72
N ARG A 536 33.70 -8.66 21.98
CA ARG A 536 32.69 -7.76 22.53
C ARG A 536 31.54 -8.43 23.24
N VAL A 537 31.06 -9.57 22.75
CA VAL A 537 30.01 -10.33 23.47
C VAL A 537 30.52 -10.72 24.85
N ILE A 538 31.77 -11.17 24.93
CA ILE A 538 32.39 -11.56 26.20
C ILE A 538 32.57 -10.36 27.13
N GLU A 539 33.02 -9.21 26.60
CA GLU A 539 33.15 -7.97 27.38
C GLU A 539 31.80 -7.46 27.88
N SER A 540 30.80 -7.37 27.00
CA SER A 540 29.43 -6.93 27.34
C SER A 540 28.77 -7.85 28.37
N MET A 541 28.91 -9.18 28.22
CA MET A 541 28.41 -10.14 29.20
C MET A 541 29.07 -9.97 30.57
N ARG A 542 30.40 -9.77 30.64
CA ARG A 542 31.08 -9.52 31.92
C ARG A 542 30.60 -8.25 32.57
N GLU A 543 30.46 -7.18 31.81
CA GLU A 543 29.98 -5.89 32.32
C GLU A 543 28.55 -6.02 32.88
N LYS A 544 27.62 -6.53 32.07
CA LYS A 544 26.20 -6.70 32.44
C LYS A 544 26.00 -7.68 33.61
N LEU A 545 26.83 -8.72 33.73
CA LEU A 545 26.69 -9.76 34.76
C LEU A 545 27.55 -9.53 36.02
N SER A 546 28.47 -8.55 36.01
CA SER A 546 29.38 -8.26 37.13
C SER A 546 28.66 -8.01 38.46
N GLY A 547 27.46 -7.41 38.43
CA GLY A 547 26.63 -7.16 39.62
C GLY A 547 25.74 -8.32 40.04
N HIS A 548 25.65 -9.41 39.28
CA HIS A 548 24.73 -10.51 39.56
C HIS A 548 25.34 -11.50 40.57
N TRP A 549 24.55 -11.94 41.56
CA TRP A 549 25.01 -12.80 42.67
C TRP A 549 25.69 -14.11 42.20
N MET A 550 25.23 -14.67 41.08
CA MET A 550 25.76 -15.90 40.50
C MET A 550 27.17 -15.74 39.88
N PHE A 551 27.60 -14.51 39.58
CA PHE A 551 28.88 -14.20 38.91
C PHE A 551 29.88 -13.48 39.84
N GLN A 552 29.68 -13.55 41.15
CA GLN A 552 30.59 -12.95 42.14
C GLN A 552 31.90 -13.73 42.33
N LYS A 553 31.92 -15.01 41.93
CA LYS A 553 33.12 -15.87 42.02
C LYS A 553 33.96 -15.78 40.73
N PRO A 554 35.29 -15.67 40.81
CA PRO A 554 36.17 -15.61 39.63
C PRO A 554 35.98 -16.80 38.67
N GLU A 555 35.69 -17.99 39.20
CA GLU A 555 35.46 -19.20 38.41
C GLU A 555 34.18 -19.07 37.55
N ALA A 556 33.12 -18.48 38.11
CA ALA A 556 31.87 -18.25 37.38
C ALA A 556 32.03 -17.22 36.26
N VAL A 557 32.82 -16.17 36.48
CA VAL A 557 33.16 -15.19 35.42
C VAL A 557 34.02 -15.85 34.34
N LYS A 558 34.99 -16.69 34.72
CA LYS A 558 35.87 -17.40 33.77
C LYS A 558 35.09 -18.34 32.86
N ARG A 559 33.97 -18.92 33.31
CA ARG A 559 33.09 -19.75 32.48
C ARG A 559 32.43 -18.97 31.34
N LEU A 560 32.26 -17.65 31.46
CA LEU A 560 31.79 -16.80 30.35
C LEU A 560 32.77 -16.88 29.17
N GLU A 561 34.05 -17.06 29.45
CA GLU A 561 35.16 -17.16 28.47
C GLU A 561 35.39 -18.58 27.92
N MET A 562 34.54 -19.55 28.28
CA MET A 562 34.61 -20.93 27.82
C MET A 562 33.50 -21.23 26.81
N CYS A 563 33.82 -22.03 25.78
CA CYS A 563 32.84 -22.56 24.84
C CYS A 563 31.83 -23.48 25.54
N GLU A 564 30.73 -23.78 24.86
CA GLU A 564 29.62 -24.61 25.34
C GLU A 564 30.08 -25.93 25.96
N ASP A 565 30.98 -26.66 25.29
CA ASP A 565 31.50 -27.94 25.78
C ASP A 565 32.39 -27.80 27.02
N CYS A 566 33.26 -26.79 27.04
CA CYS A 566 34.19 -26.56 28.15
C CYS A 566 33.46 -26.04 29.37
N ARG A 567 32.45 -25.18 29.17
CA ARG A 567 31.60 -24.65 30.25
C ARG A 567 30.85 -25.77 30.95
N VAL A 568 30.23 -26.69 30.19
CA VAL A 568 29.55 -27.85 30.77
C VAL A 568 30.53 -28.74 31.54
N LYS A 569 31.69 -29.06 30.96
CA LYS A 569 32.73 -29.85 31.65
C LYS A 569 33.23 -29.21 32.93
N ASP A 570 33.39 -27.89 32.95
CA ASP A 570 33.84 -27.13 34.11
C ASP A 570 32.77 -27.13 35.22
N MET A 571 31.50 -26.94 34.87
CA MET A 571 30.38 -27.03 35.81
C MET A 571 30.30 -28.40 36.51
N PHE A 572 30.56 -29.50 35.78
CA PHE A 572 30.60 -30.84 36.36
C PHE A 572 31.85 -31.09 37.22
N LYS A 573 32.95 -30.36 37.02
CA LYS A 573 34.18 -30.49 37.82
C LYS A 573 34.08 -29.74 39.15
N ASP A 574 33.36 -28.62 39.19
CA ASP A 574 33.17 -27.82 40.41
C ASP A 574 32.13 -28.40 41.39
N GLY A 575 31.53 -29.55 41.08
CA GLY A 575 30.81 -30.39 42.05
C GLY A 575 29.61 -31.12 41.47
N GLY A 576 29.56 -32.44 41.64
CA GLY A 576 28.30 -33.18 41.61
C GLY A 576 27.39 -32.67 42.71
N GLY A 577 26.21 -32.18 42.32
CA GLY A 577 25.22 -31.62 43.23
C GLY A 577 24.04 -31.11 42.43
N LEU A 578 23.08 -32.00 42.20
CA LEU A 578 21.71 -31.60 41.92
C LEU A 578 21.31 -30.60 43.01
N LEU A 579 20.72 -29.48 42.61
CA LEU A 579 20.19 -28.45 43.50
C LEU A 579 19.38 -29.07 44.65
N ASP A 580 19.88 -28.96 45.88
CA ASP A 580 19.01 -28.99 47.07
C ASP A 580 18.28 -27.64 47.11
N ALA A 581 17.14 -27.59 46.43
CA ALA A 581 16.11 -26.63 46.73
C ALA A 581 15.40 -27.11 48.00
N HIS A 582 15.73 -26.50 49.14
CA HIS A 582 14.91 -26.26 50.33
C HIS A 582 15.83 -26.07 51.54
N ASP A 583 15.92 -24.82 52.02
CA ASP A 583 15.73 -24.46 53.44
C ASP A 583 16.43 -23.13 53.76
N ASP A 584 15.60 -22.17 54.21
CA ASP A 584 15.81 -21.19 55.29
C ASP A 584 14.94 -19.97 54.99
N ALA A 585 13.74 -19.85 55.57
CA ALA A 585 13.43 -19.40 56.94
C ALA A 585 13.19 -17.89 57.02
#